data_AF-A0A8S3EQG6-F1
#
_entry.id   AF-A0A8S3EQG6-F1
#
_cell.length_a   1.000
_cell.length_b   1.000
_cell.length_c   1.000
_cell.angle_alpha   90.00
_cell.angle_beta   90.00
_cell.angle_gamma   90.00
#
_symmetry.space_group_name_H-M   'P 1'
#
loop_
_entity.id
_entity.type
_entity.pdbx_description
1 polymer ?
#
loop_
_entity_poly.entity_id
_entity_poly.type
_entity_poly.pdbx_seq_one_letter_code
_entity_poly.pdbx_strand_id
1 'polypeptide(L)'
;MHSAAKYILDDISIRLVDIFTKYPDYTLVLCGYSLGAGIASILAILLKSKYPHLKCYGIAMPGAVLSEDLAVATRHFIYSYVVDVDMIARASIRSLEHLRDRIINALHTCNRSKIRLLTMTLVQALTKRRQTFHSMNHQTQTLIDDSLTNSVTTTDGNSSISQAVVTFHSDEREHLVIPGTIIHLYSTERVGLFSRKISYRAGISTYNQFCQFIVHPRMWLDHFPASYSTALTDVIENYDQISS
;
A
#
# COMPACT_ATOMS: atom_id res chain seq x y z
N MET A 1 -13.74 -8.88 -0.57
CA MET A 1 -13.79 -8.33 0.81
C MET A 1 -15.22 -8.10 1.28
N HIS A 2 -16.06 -7.36 0.54
CA HIS A 2 -17.45 -7.09 0.91
C HIS A 2 -18.30 -8.34 1.24
N SER A 3 -18.28 -9.38 0.40
CA SER A 3 -19.03 -10.62 0.68
C SER A 3 -18.58 -11.32 1.96
N ALA A 4 -17.27 -11.30 2.25
CA ALA A 4 -16.73 -11.87 3.49
C ALA A 4 -17.15 -11.04 4.72
N ALA A 5 -17.19 -9.71 4.61
CA ALA A 5 -17.68 -8.84 5.67
C ALA A 5 -19.17 -9.10 5.97
N LYS A 6 -20.00 -9.30 4.94
CA LYS A 6 -21.41 -9.69 5.11
C LYS A 6 -21.56 -11.05 5.79
N TYR A 7 -20.79 -12.04 5.36
CA TYR A 7 -20.81 -13.36 6.00
C TYR A 7 -20.47 -13.29 7.50
N ILE A 8 -19.42 -12.53 7.85
CA ILE A 8 -19.04 -12.31 9.25
C ILE A 8 -20.13 -11.56 10.01
N LEU A 9 -20.71 -10.52 9.41
CA LEU A 9 -21.79 -9.74 10.01
C LEU A 9 -22.96 -10.64 10.40
N ASP A 10 -23.40 -11.51 9.48
CA ASP A 10 -24.52 -12.42 9.71
C ASP A 10 -24.21 -13.38 10.88
N ASP A 11 -23.01 -13.96 10.91
CA ASP A 11 -22.56 -14.90 11.95
C ASP A 11 -22.44 -14.26 13.35
N ILE A 12 -21.93 -13.03 13.44
CA ILE A 12 -21.67 -12.38 14.74
C ILE A 12 -22.84 -11.53 15.24
N SER A 13 -23.81 -11.18 14.41
CA SER A 13 -24.88 -10.22 14.72
C SER A 13 -25.64 -10.52 16.02
N ILE A 14 -26.01 -11.78 16.23
CA ILE A 14 -26.74 -12.25 17.43
C ILE A 14 -25.84 -12.17 18.66
N ARG A 15 -24.60 -12.68 18.54
CA ARG A 15 -23.62 -12.69 19.63
C ARG A 15 -23.29 -11.28 20.11
N LEU A 16 -23.20 -10.32 19.19
CA LEU A 16 -22.95 -8.93 19.53
C LEU A 16 -24.11 -8.33 20.34
N VAL A 17 -25.37 -8.67 20.04
CA VAL A 17 -26.52 -8.18 20.83
C VAL A 17 -26.43 -8.69 22.28
N ASP A 18 -26.13 -9.97 22.46
CA ASP A 18 -26.01 -10.57 23.80
C ASP A 18 -24.86 -9.94 24.60
N ILE A 19 -23.70 -9.74 23.96
CA ILE A 19 -22.53 -9.12 24.59
C ILE A 19 -22.82 -7.68 25.02
N PHE A 20 -23.42 -6.87 24.16
CA PHE A 20 -23.72 -5.46 24.46
C PHE A 20 -24.91 -5.29 25.42
N THR A 21 -25.76 -6.31 25.57
CA THR A 21 -26.76 -6.35 26.65
C THR A 21 -26.08 -6.53 28.01
N LYS A 22 -25.00 -7.32 28.07
CA LYS A 22 -24.24 -7.57 29.31
C LYS A 22 -23.23 -6.47 29.63
N TYR A 23 -22.64 -5.85 28.61
CA TYR A 23 -21.59 -4.84 28.74
C TYR A 23 -21.90 -3.60 27.88
N PRO A 24 -22.89 -2.77 28.26
CA PRO A 24 -23.35 -1.65 27.43
C PRO A 24 -22.31 -0.54 27.26
N ASP A 25 -21.41 -0.36 28.24
CA ASP A 25 -20.40 0.72 28.23
C ASP A 25 -19.13 0.37 27.44
N TYR A 26 -19.04 -0.86 26.91
CA TYR A 26 -17.85 -1.31 26.21
C TYR A 26 -17.82 -0.72 24.80
N THR A 27 -16.62 -0.56 24.24
CA THR A 27 -16.45 -0.11 22.86
C THR A 27 -16.16 -1.29 21.94
N LEU A 28 -16.91 -1.42 20.85
CA LEU A 28 -16.61 -2.41 19.82
C LEU A 28 -15.34 -2.00 19.07
N VAL A 29 -14.31 -2.83 19.12
CA VAL A 29 -13.07 -2.64 18.36
C VAL A 29 -12.91 -3.77 17.36
N LEU A 30 -12.77 -3.40 16.08
CA LEU A 30 -12.45 -4.33 15.01
C LEU A 30 -10.97 -4.20 14.66
N CYS A 31 -10.28 -5.32 14.53
CA CYS A 31 -8.88 -5.36 14.13
C CYS A 31 -8.70 -6.33 12.97
N GLY A 32 -7.74 -6.04 12.10
CA GLY A 32 -7.39 -6.95 11.02
C GLY A 32 -6.01 -6.64 10.46
N TYR A 33 -5.41 -7.64 9.84
CA TYR A 33 -4.13 -7.53 9.16
C TYR A 33 -4.27 -7.88 7.68
N SER A 34 -3.60 -7.13 6.79
CA SER A 34 -3.61 -7.36 5.34
C SER A 34 -5.05 -7.43 4.80
N LEU A 35 -5.41 -8.50 4.08
CA LEU A 35 -6.78 -8.72 3.61
C LEU A 35 -7.84 -8.62 4.73
N GLY A 36 -7.51 -9.12 5.93
CA GLY A 36 -8.38 -9.05 7.10
C GLY A 36 -8.65 -7.61 7.55
N ALA A 37 -7.69 -6.70 7.37
CA ALA A 37 -7.88 -5.27 7.64
C ALA A 37 -8.93 -4.65 6.71
N GLY A 38 -8.89 -5.00 5.42
CA GLY A 38 -9.89 -4.55 4.44
C GLY A 38 -11.29 -5.14 4.69
N ILE A 39 -11.37 -6.37 5.20
CA ILE A 39 -12.65 -6.96 5.63
C ILE A 39 -13.17 -6.26 6.89
N ALA A 40 -12.31 -6.03 7.88
CA ALA A 40 -12.66 -5.35 9.13
C ALA A 40 -13.14 -3.91 8.89
N SER A 41 -12.54 -3.17 7.94
CA SER A 41 -12.98 -1.81 7.62
C SER A 41 -14.35 -1.76 6.95
N ILE A 42 -14.65 -2.69 6.04
CA ILE A 42 -16.01 -2.80 5.46
C ILE A 42 -17.01 -3.21 6.54
N LEU A 43 -16.67 -4.19 7.39
CA LEU A 43 -17.51 -4.60 8.50
C LEU A 43 -17.76 -3.45 9.48
N ALA A 44 -16.75 -2.61 9.75
CA ALA A 44 -16.86 -1.42 10.58
C ALA A 44 -17.91 -0.45 10.05
N ILE A 45 -17.95 -0.23 8.72
CA ILE A 45 -18.94 0.63 8.06
C ILE A 45 -20.34 0.05 8.23
N LEU A 46 -20.50 -1.26 7.99
CA LEU A 46 -21.80 -1.94 8.13
C LEU A 46 -22.35 -1.88 9.57
N LEU A 47 -21.47 -1.93 10.56
CA LEU A 47 -21.82 -1.92 11.99
C LEU A 47 -21.93 -0.51 12.59
N LYS A 48 -21.46 0.53 11.89
CA LYS A 48 -21.32 1.88 12.44
C LYS A 48 -22.64 2.49 12.93
N SER A 49 -23.75 2.23 12.24
CA SER A 49 -25.07 2.74 12.60
C SER A 49 -25.58 2.17 13.93
N LYS A 50 -25.26 0.90 14.21
CA LYS A 50 -25.68 0.20 15.44
C LYS A 50 -24.71 0.43 16.60
N TYR A 51 -23.43 0.66 16.31
CA TYR A 51 -22.37 0.87 17.30
C TYR A 51 -21.64 2.21 17.05
N PRO A 52 -22.19 3.35 17.52
CA PRO A 52 -21.65 4.68 17.22
C PRO A 52 -20.22 4.90 17.69
N HIS A 53 -19.80 4.26 18.79
CA HIS A 53 -18.45 4.38 19.34
C HIS A 53 -17.44 3.40 18.72
N LEU A 54 -17.86 2.57 17.75
CA LEU A 54 -17.01 1.57 17.11
C LEU A 54 -15.72 2.17 16.57
N LYS A 55 -14.60 1.47 16.79
CA LYS A 55 -13.28 1.76 16.20
C LYS A 55 -12.78 0.58 15.38
N CYS A 56 -12.02 0.85 14.33
CA CYS A 56 -11.38 -0.15 13.49
C CYS A 56 -9.90 0.16 13.33
N TYR A 57 -9.03 -0.81 13.63
CA TYR A 57 -7.59 -0.71 13.45
C TYR A 57 -7.14 -1.74 12.42
N GLY A 58 -6.85 -1.28 11.22
CA GLY A 58 -6.34 -2.10 10.13
C GLY A 58 -4.84 -1.97 9.99
N ILE A 59 -4.13 -3.09 10.03
CA ILE A 59 -2.68 -3.14 9.86
C ILE A 59 -2.39 -3.67 8.46
N ALA A 60 -1.47 -3.04 7.73
CA ALA A 60 -1.13 -3.42 6.35
C ALA A 60 -2.34 -3.44 5.42
N MET A 61 -3.27 -2.49 5.57
CA MET A 61 -4.54 -2.50 4.84
C MET A 61 -4.29 -2.32 3.32
N PRO A 62 -4.97 -3.09 2.45
CA PRO A 62 -4.78 -2.98 1.01
C PRO A 62 -5.15 -1.60 0.46
N GLY A 63 -4.46 -1.20 -0.61
CA GLY A 63 -4.65 0.09 -1.29
C GLY A 63 -5.98 0.28 -2.01
N ALA A 64 -6.79 -0.77 -2.16
CA ALA A 64 -8.01 -0.76 -2.95
C ALA A 64 -9.20 -1.35 -2.18
N VAL A 65 -9.69 -0.62 -1.17
CA VAL A 65 -10.82 -1.10 -0.33
C VAL A 65 -12.08 -0.27 -0.52
N LEU A 66 -11.99 1.06 -0.45
CA LEU A 66 -13.15 1.97 -0.48
C LEU A 66 -12.92 3.08 -1.50
N SER A 67 -14.00 3.66 -2.00
CA SER A 67 -13.92 4.90 -2.78
C SER A 67 -13.38 6.06 -1.94
N GLU A 68 -12.88 7.10 -2.60
CA GLU A 68 -12.29 8.26 -1.93
C GLU A 68 -13.26 8.91 -0.93
N ASP A 69 -14.52 9.13 -1.35
CA ASP A 69 -15.55 9.75 -0.50
C ASP A 69 -15.80 8.93 0.76
N LEU A 70 -15.89 7.60 0.63
CA LEU A 70 -16.14 6.71 1.75
C LEU A 70 -14.90 6.57 2.65
N ALA A 71 -13.69 6.61 2.08
CA ALA A 71 -12.45 6.66 2.85
C ALA A 71 -12.35 7.94 3.69
N VAL A 72 -12.79 9.09 3.15
CA VAL A 72 -12.86 10.36 3.88
C VAL A 72 -13.91 10.30 4.99
N ALA A 73 -15.11 9.80 4.68
CA ALA A 73 -16.21 9.67 5.65
C ALA A 73 -15.83 8.78 6.85
N THR A 74 -14.91 7.84 6.68
CA THR A 74 -14.52 6.86 7.70
C THR A 74 -13.34 7.28 8.58
N ARG A 75 -12.71 8.44 8.33
CA ARG A 75 -11.52 8.91 9.06
C ARG A 75 -11.67 8.98 10.59
N HIS A 76 -12.88 9.22 11.08
CA HIS A 76 -13.14 9.39 12.50
C HIS A 76 -13.17 8.07 13.30
N PHE A 77 -13.21 6.92 12.63
CA PHE A 77 -13.31 5.62 13.30
C PHE A 77 -12.49 4.48 12.70
N ILE A 78 -11.97 4.62 11.49
CA ILE A 78 -11.07 3.65 10.87
C ILE A 78 -9.65 4.23 10.85
N TYR A 79 -8.69 3.46 11.34
CA TYR A 79 -7.26 3.78 11.34
C TYR A 79 -6.51 2.70 10.57
N SER A 80 -5.69 3.12 9.60
CA SER A 80 -4.95 2.23 8.72
C SER A 80 -3.45 2.44 8.93
N TYR A 81 -2.76 1.44 9.46
CA TYR A 81 -1.31 1.48 9.69
C TYR A 81 -0.56 0.91 8.51
N VAL A 82 0.45 1.64 8.04
CA VAL A 82 1.30 1.23 6.91
C VAL A 82 2.76 1.43 7.29
N VAL A 83 3.61 0.43 7.07
CA VAL A 83 5.07 0.53 7.31
C VAL A 83 5.82 0.83 6.02
N ASP A 84 6.74 1.79 6.08
CA ASP A 84 7.73 2.11 5.04
C ASP A 84 7.15 2.05 3.61
N VAL A 85 7.60 1.09 2.82
CA VAL A 85 7.22 0.90 1.42
C VAL A 85 6.38 -0.36 1.20
N ASP A 86 5.59 -0.79 2.20
CA ASP A 86 4.69 -1.95 2.11
C ASP A 86 3.89 -1.94 0.80
N MET A 87 4.01 -3.03 0.03
CA MET A 87 3.34 -3.16 -1.24
C MET A 87 1.83 -3.27 -1.13
N ILE A 88 1.29 -3.83 -0.05
CA ILE A 88 -0.14 -4.14 0.05
C ILE A 88 -0.93 -2.85 0.17
N ALA A 89 -0.45 -1.90 0.96
CA ALA A 89 -0.98 -0.53 0.99
C ALA A 89 -0.94 0.15 -0.38
N ARG A 90 -0.02 -0.27 -1.26
CA ARG A 90 0.13 0.24 -2.63
C ARG A 90 -0.58 -0.59 -3.68
N ALA A 91 -1.17 -1.72 -3.31
CA ALA A 91 -1.83 -2.64 -4.21
C ALA A 91 -3.21 -2.08 -4.61
N SER A 92 -3.22 -1.35 -5.72
CA SER A 92 -4.44 -0.91 -6.40
C SER A 92 -4.35 -1.25 -7.88
N ILE A 93 -5.51 -1.26 -8.55
CA ILE A 93 -5.58 -1.44 -10.01
C ILE A 93 -4.73 -0.38 -10.71
N ARG A 94 -4.86 0.89 -10.31
CA ARG A 94 -4.11 2.01 -10.87
C ARG A 94 -2.61 1.88 -10.65
N SER A 95 -2.20 1.47 -9.44
CA SER A 95 -0.79 1.22 -9.13
C SER A 95 -0.21 0.12 -10.03
N LEU A 96 -0.98 -0.93 -10.31
CA LEU A 96 -0.57 -2.06 -11.15
C LEU A 96 -0.49 -1.67 -12.63
N GLU A 97 -1.46 -0.89 -13.13
CA GLU A 97 -1.43 -0.34 -14.48
C GLU A 97 -0.22 0.57 -14.67
N HIS A 98 0.06 1.46 -13.71
CA HIS A 98 1.26 2.30 -13.75
C HIS A 98 2.56 1.47 -13.70
N LEU A 99 2.60 0.40 -12.91
CA LEU A 99 3.75 -0.51 -12.89
C LEU A 99 3.93 -1.23 -14.23
N ARG A 100 2.84 -1.71 -14.85
CA ARG A 100 2.85 -2.33 -16.18
C ARG A 100 3.45 -1.38 -17.21
N ASP A 101 2.97 -0.14 -17.27
CA ASP A 101 3.41 0.84 -18.27
C ASP A 101 4.90 1.17 -18.09
N ARG A 102 5.37 1.30 -16.84
CA ARG A 102 6.80 1.48 -16.53
C ARG A 102 7.65 0.30 -16.97
N ILE A 103 7.17 -0.93 -16.79
CA ILE A 103 7.88 -2.14 -17.26
C ILE A 103 7.94 -2.16 -18.78
N ILE A 104 6.83 -1.88 -19.47
CA ILE A 104 6.78 -1.83 -20.94
C ILE A 104 7.76 -0.77 -21.47
N ASN A 105 7.72 0.45 -20.92
CA ASN A 105 8.63 1.53 -21.32
C ASN A 105 10.10 1.17 -21.06
N ALA A 106 10.41 0.54 -19.93
CA ALA A 106 11.76 0.07 -19.62
C ALA A 106 12.23 -1.01 -20.60
N LEU A 107 11.33 -1.92 -21.02
CA LEU A 107 11.63 -2.96 -22.01
C LEU A 107 11.90 -2.36 -23.40
N HIS A 108 11.13 -1.35 -23.83
CA HIS A 108 11.35 -0.66 -25.10
C HIS A 108 12.66 0.14 -25.12
N THR A 109 13.02 0.77 -24.00
CA THR A 109 14.24 1.58 -23.89
C THR A 109 15.51 0.72 -23.70
N CYS A 110 15.34 -0.56 -23.35
CA CYS A 110 16.47 -1.44 -23.03
C CYS A 110 17.19 -1.92 -24.31
N ASN A 111 18.29 -1.24 -24.66
CA ASN A 111 19.19 -1.65 -25.74
C ASN A 111 20.27 -2.68 -25.30
N ARG A 112 19.98 -3.48 -24.27
CA ARG A 112 20.89 -4.54 -23.77
C ARG A 112 20.29 -5.90 -24.08
N SER A 113 21.14 -6.88 -24.41
CA SER A 113 20.64 -8.24 -24.62
C SER A 113 19.98 -8.77 -23.34
N LYS A 114 18.76 -9.29 -23.47
CA LYS A 114 17.96 -9.82 -22.34
C LYS A 114 18.75 -10.86 -21.53
N ILE A 115 19.58 -11.66 -22.23
CA ILE A 115 20.47 -12.65 -21.62
C ILE A 115 21.55 -12.00 -20.76
N ARG A 116 22.16 -10.89 -21.19
CA ARG A 116 23.19 -10.19 -20.41
C ARG A 116 22.61 -9.60 -19.14
N LEU A 117 21.38 -9.09 -19.17
CA LEU A 117 20.69 -8.64 -17.97
C LEU A 117 20.45 -9.82 -17.02
N LEU A 118 19.83 -10.90 -17.49
CA LEU A 118 19.56 -12.08 -16.66
C LEU A 118 20.84 -12.69 -16.05
N THR A 119 21.93 -12.80 -16.83
CA THR A 119 23.20 -13.32 -16.32
C THR A 119 23.84 -12.36 -15.33
N MET A 120 23.78 -11.04 -15.55
CA MET A 120 24.27 -10.06 -14.57
C MET A 120 23.48 -10.13 -13.26
N THR A 121 22.15 -10.19 -13.30
CA THR A 121 21.32 -10.26 -12.09
C THR A 121 21.53 -11.58 -11.35
N LEU A 122 21.64 -12.70 -12.07
CA LEU A 122 21.92 -14.01 -11.49
C LEU A 122 23.31 -14.03 -10.83
N VAL A 123 24.35 -13.53 -11.53
CA VAL A 123 25.70 -13.44 -10.99
C VAL A 123 25.73 -12.49 -9.77
N GLN A 124 25.01 -11.36 -9.80
CA GLN A 124 24.91 -10.44 -8.67
C GLN A 124 24.19 -11.04 -7.46
N ALA A 125 23.08 -11.77 -7.69
CA ALA A 125 22.35 -12.47 -6.64
C ALA A 125 23.21 -13.58 -5.99
N LEU A 126 23.98 -14.31 -6.79
CA LEU A 126 24.88 -15.38 -6.32
C LEU A 126 26.14 -14.83 -5.63
N THR A 127 26.63 -13.66 -6.02
CA THR A 127 27.87 -13.08 -5.46
C THR A 127 27.65 -12.26 -4.18
N LYS A 128 26.42 -12.17 -3.64
CA LYS A 128 26.06 -11.42 -2.41
C LYS A 128 26.64 -10.00 -2.35
N ARG A 129 26.91 -9.36 -3.49
CA ARG A 129 27.45 -8.00 -3.52
C ARG A 129 26.31 -7.01 -3.29
N ARG A 130 26.03 -6.71 -2.02
CA ARG A 130 25.11 -5.63 -1.62
C ARG A 130 25.52 -4.34 -2.34
N GLN A 131 24.70 -3.87 -3.27
CA GLN A 131 24.80 -2.48 -3.71
C GLN A 131 24.23 -1.60 -2.60
N THR A 132 25.06 -0.70 -2.07
CA THR A 132 24.60 0.60 -1.58
C THR A 132 23.95 1.32 -2.76
N PHE A 133 22.63 1.32 -2.82
CA PHE A 133 21.89 2.13 -3.78
C PHE A 133 22.03 3.60 -3.37
N HIS A 134 22.70 4.39 -4.20
CA HIS A 134 22.53 5.84 -4.13
C HIS A 134 21.11 6.17 -4.56
N SER A 135 20.38 6.84 -3.67
CA SER A 135 19.14 7.54 -3.99
C SER A 135 19.38 8.47 -5.18
N MET A 136 18.84 8.13 -6.36
CA MET A 136 18.77 9.08 -7.46
C MET A 136 17.72 10.13 -7.08
N ASN A 137 18.19 11.34 -6.77
CA ASN A 137 17.35 12.51 -6.60
C ASN A 137 16.39 12.66 -7.79
N HIS A 138 15.11 12.87 -7.48
CA HIS A 138 14.12 13.43 -8.39
C HIS A 138 14.56 14.83 -8.81
N GLN A 139 15.19 14.99 -9.98
CA GLN A 139 15.36 16.31 -10.60
C GLN A 139 15.30 16.31 -12.14
N THR A 140 14.87 15.22 -12.78
CA THR A 140 14.74 15.18 -14.25
C THR A 140 13.28 14.98 -14.67
N GLN A 141 12.40 15.91 -14.29
CA GLN A 141 10.98 15.87 -14.65
C GLN A 141 10.45 17.22 -15.17
N THR A 142 11.26 17.96 -15.93
CA THR A 142 10.84 19.28 -16.46
C THR A 142 11.17 19.56 -17.94
N LEU A 143 11.57 18.60 -18.79
CA LEU A 143 11.97 18.95 -20.17
C LEU A 143 11.57 17.95 -21.30
N ILE A 144 10.47 17.19 -21.18
CA ILE A 144 9.98 16.38 -22.33
C ILE A 144 8.45 16.42 -22.41
N ASP A 145 7.86 17.61 -22.34
CA ASP A 145 6.41 17.81 -22.57
C ASP A 145 6.10 18.66 -23.81
N ASP A 146 7.09 18.98 -24.63
CA ASP A 146 6.86 19.62 -25.92
C ASP A 146 7.48 18.81 -27.04
N SER A 147 6.72 18.68 -28.13
CA SER A 147 7.02 17.99 -29.39
C SER A 147 6.98 16.45 -29.35
N LEU A 148 5.82 15.90 -29.71
CA LEU A 148 5.68 14.87 -30.76
C LEU A 148 4.18 14.70 -31.10
N THR A 149 3.62 15.76 -31.68
CA THR A 149 2.46 15.66 -32.57
C THR A 149 2.91 15.09 -33.91
N ASN A 150 2.16 14.12 -34.42
CA ASN A 150 2.12 13.63 -35.81
C ASN A 150 3.36 12.91 -36.38
N SER A 151 3.27 11.58 -36.47
CA SER A 151 3.34 10.89 -37.77
C SER A 151 3.08 9.38 -37.61
N VAL A 152 1.91 8.95 -38.06
CA VAL A 152 1.58 7.55 -38.33
C VAL A 152 2.39 7.10 -39.54
N THR A 153 3.23 6.09 -39.37
CA THR A 153 3.70 5.23 -40.47
C THR A 153 3.64 3.78 -40.03
N THR A 154 2.78 3.06 -40.73
CA THR A 154 2.51 1.63 -40.68
C THR A 154 3.75 0.80 -41.04
N THR A 155 4.11 -0.16 -40.20
CA THR A 155 4.84 -1.36 -40.63
C THR A 155 4.31 -2.57 -39.87
N ASP A 156 3.70 -3.46 -40.63
CA ASP A 156 3.12 -4.74 -40.22
C ASP A 156 4.15 -5.68 -39.59
N GLY A 157 3.80 -6.24 -38.43
CA GLY A 157 4.62 -7.22 -37.71
C GLY A 157 3.86 -7.88 -36.56
N ASN A 158 3.07 -8.90 -36.87
CA ASN A 158 2.54 -9.95 -36.00
C ASN A 158 2.08 -9.54 -34.58
N SER A 159 0.87 -8.96 -34.50
CA SER A 159 0.20 -8.51 -33.28
C SER A 159 -0.63 -9.59 -32.57
N SER A 160 -0.10 -10.80 -32.38
CA SER A 160 -0.87 -11.90 -31.77
C SER A 160 -0.65 -12.09 -30.26
N ILE A 161 0.18 -11.25 -29.63
CA ILE A 161 0.52 -11.37 -28.18
C ILE A 161 0.11 -10.12 -27.37
N SER A 162 -0.31 -9.03 -28.02
CA SER A 162 -0.65 -7.77 -27.33
C SER A 162 -2.14 -7.63 -26.94
N GLN A 163 -2.96 -8.65 -27.22
CA GLN A 163 -4.41 -8.59 -27.05
C GLN A 163 -4.92 -9.13 -25.70
N ALA A 164 -4.04 -9.60 -24.82
CA ALA A 164 -4.40 -9.94 -23.45
C ALA A 164 -4.32 -8.68 -22.56
N VAL A 165 -5.44 -7.95 -22.50
CA VAL A 165 -5.77 -6.91 -21.51
C VAL A 165 -5.07 -5.55 -21.72
N VAL A 166 -5.25 -4.95 -22.89
CA VAL A 166 -5.43 -3.49 -22.94
C VAL A 166 -6.89 -3.24 -22.55
N THR A 167 -7.16 -3.11 -21.25
CA THR A 167 -8.47 -2.64 -20.82
C THR A 167 -8.56 -1.15 -21.13
N PHE A 168 -9.17 -0.81 -22.26
CA PHE A 168 -9.51 0.56 -22.70
C PHE A 168 -10.54 1.26 -21.78
N HIS A 169 -10.67 0.85 -20.52
CA HIS A 169 -11.66 1.35 -19.54
C HIS A 169 -11.01 1.83 -18.23
N SER A 170 -9.73 2.21 -18.23
CA SER A 170 -9.04 2.68 -17.03
C SER A 170 -9.65 3.98 -16.45
N ASP A 171 -10.32 4.78 -17.28
CA ASP A 171 -10.93 6.06 -16.87
C ASP A 171 -12.31 5.91 -16.19
N GLU A 172 -12.96 4.75 -16.32
CA GLU A 172 -14.31 4.51 -15.76
C GLU A 172 -14.32 3.72 -14.45
N ARG A 173 -13.18 3.19 -14.01
CA ARG A 173 -13.13 2.40 -12.76
C ARG A 173 -13.07 3.34 -11.56
N GLU A 174 -14.04 3.17 -10.65
CA GLU A 174 -14.05 3.87 -9.37
C GLU A 174 -12.72 3.68 -8.63
N HIS A 175 -12.07 4.80 -8.29
CA HIS A 175 -10.76 4.79 -7.66
C HIS A 175 -10.89 4.35 -6.21
N LEU A 176 -10.43 3.12 -5.95
CA LEU A 176 -10.38 2.57 -4.60
C LEU A 176 -9.06 2.92 -3.92
N VAL A 177 -9.16 3.35 -2.67
CA VAL A 177 -8.06 3.85 -1.84
C VAL A 177 -8.05 3.18 -0.46
N ILE A 178 -7.01 3.50 0.33
CA ILE A 178 -6.89 3.07 1.72
C ILE A 178 -7.92 3.81 2.59
N PRO A 179 -8.76 3.09 3.35
CA PRO A 179 -9.76 3.64 4.28
C PRO A 179 -9.20 4.46 5.44
N GLY A 180 -10.00 5.45 5.87
CA GLY A 180 -9.85 6.08 7.18
C GLY A 180 -8.63 6.98 7.34
N THR A 181 -8.20 7.15 8.58
CA THR A 181 -6.98 7.89 8.93
C THR A 181 -5.77 6.99 8.72
N ILE A 182 -4.90 7.35 7.78
CA ILE A 182 -3.72 6.55 7.45
C ILE A 182 -2.55 7.02 8.33
N ILE A 183 -1.97 6.08 9.07
CA ILE A 183 -0.82 6.29 9.94
C ILE A 183 0.38 5.60 9.28
N HIS A 184 1.29 6.39 8.74
CA HIS A 184 2.50 5.91 8.09
C HIS A 184 3.63 5.82 9.10
N LEU A 185 4.14 4.61 9.29
CA LEU A 185 5.30 4.27 10.12
C LEU A 185 6.52 4.21 9.21
N TYR A 186 7.34 5.25 9.19
CA TYR A 186 8.50 5.34 8.31
C TYR A 186 9.80 5.28 9.09
N SER A 187 10.74 4.51 8.55
CA SER A 187 12.09 4.39 9.07
C SER A 187 12.87 5.69 8.86
N THR A 188 13.59 6.08 9.89
CA THR A 188 14.51 7.20 9.96
C THR A 188 15.85 6.66 10.44
N GLU A 189 16.93 6.97 9.74
CA GLU A 189 18.26 6.59 10.20
C GLU A 189 18.66 7.46 11.39
N ARG A 190 18.89 6.85 12.56
CA ARG A 190 19.69 7.50 13.61
C ARG A 190 21.16 7.29 13.25
N VAL A 191 21.79 8.34 12.76
CA VAL A 191 23.25 8.39 12.60
C VAL A 191 23.86 8.63 13.99
N GLY A 192 24.21 7.57 14.69
CA GLY A 192 25.13 7.65 15.83
C GLY A 192 26.58 7.68 15.35
N LEU A 193 27.52 8.15 16.19
CA LEU A 193 28.95 8.25 15.83
C LEU A 193 29.55 6.91 15.33
N PHE A 194 28.99 5.75 15.73
CA PHE A 194 29.56 4.43 15.40
C PHE A 194 28.52 3.34 15.05
N SER A 195 27.22 3.67 14.91
CA SER A 195 26.20 2.66 14.56
C SER A 195 25.04 3.28 13.77
N ARG A 196 24.63 2.61 12.69
CA ARG A 196 23.37 2.88 11.99
C ARG A 196 22.26 2.11 12.70
N LYS A 197 21.55 2.77 13.61
CA LYS A 197 20.32 2.22 14.21
C LYS A 197 19.13 2.78 13.45
N ILE A 198 18.26 1.89 12.96
CA ILE A 198 16.98 2.28 12.36
C ILE A 198 16.03 2.64 13.51
N SER A 199 15.40 3.81 13.44
CA SER A 199 14.28 4.20 14.29
C SER A 199 13.07 4.52 13.45
N TYR A 200 11.86 4.36 13.97
CA TYR A 200 10.61 4.60 13.29
C TYR A 200 9.95 5.88 13.82
N ARG A 201 9.26 6.57 12.92
CA ARG A 201 8.38 7.70 13.25
C ARG A 201 7.01 7.43 12.68
N ALA A 202 5.97 7.93 13.35
CA ALA A 202 4.60 7.91 12.85
C ALA A 202 4.22 9.29 12.32
N GLY A 203 3.57 9.33 11.16
CA GLY A 203 2.94 10.52 10.61
C GLY A 203 1.57 10.20 10.02
N ILE A 204 0.66 11.17 10.04
CA ILE A 204 -0.61 11.05 9.31
C ILE A 204 -0.31 11.27 7.83
N SER A 205 -0.82 10.37 6.99
CA SER A 205 -0.60 10.37 5.55
C SER A 205 -1.92 10.40 4.77
N THR A 206 -1.82 10.78 3.50
CA THR A 206 -2.92 10.72 2.53
C THR A 206 -2.75 9.50 1.63
N TYR A 207 -3.85 8.96 1.10
CA TYR A 207 -3.80 7.81 0.18
C TYR A 207 -2.93 8.07 -1.06
N ASN A 208 -2.79 9.33 -1.50
CA ASN A 208 -1.91 9.74 -2.61
C ASN A 208 -0.45 9.25 -2.46
N GLN A 209 0.05 9.09 -1.23
CA GLN A 209 1.42 8.59 -1.00
C GLN A 209 1.58 7.08 -1.30
N PHE A 210 0.47 6.37 -1.48
CA PHE A 210 0.41 4.93 -1.69
C PHE A 210 -0.13 4.54 -3.07
N CYS A 211 -0.41 5.49 -3.97
CA CYS A 211 -0.97 5.22 -5.31
C CYS A 211 0.01 4.61 -6.33
N GLN A 212 1.22 4.21 -5.92
CA GLN A 212 2.23 3.68 -6.83
C GLN A 212 3.12 2.63 -6.15
N PHE A 213 3.44 1.57 -6.91
CA PHE A 213 4.48 0.60 -6.55
C PHE A 213 5.89 1.17 -6.67
N ILE A 214 6.70 0.94 -5.64
CA ILE A 214 8.11 1.34 -5.57
C ILE A 214 8.95 0.10 -5.86
N VAL A 215 9.71 0.05 -6.96
CA VAL A 215 10.48 -1.16 -7.31
C VAL A 215 11.65 -1.33 -6.32
N HIS A 216 11.40 -2.04 -5.21
CA HIS A 216 12.37 -2.23 -4.14
C HIS A 216 12.10 -3.55 -3.37
N PRO A 217 13.13 -4.36 -3.04
CA PRO A 217 12.92 -5.63 -2.34
C PRO A 217 12.20 -5.51 -1.00
N ARG A 218 12.39 -4.37 -0.30
CA ARG A 218 11.71 -4.14 0.98
C ARG A 218 10.19 -4.01 0.87
N MET A 219 9.63 -3.78 -0.31
CA MET A 219 8.17 -3.81 -0.47
C MET A 219 7.53 -5.09 0.09
N TRP A 220 8.21 -6.23 -0.09
CA TRP A 220 7.79 -7.53 0.44
C TRP A 220 8.16 -7.72 1.90
N LEU A 221 9.35 -7.25 2.30
CA LEU A 221 9.83 -7.41 3.66
C LEU A 221 9.08 -6.55 4.67
N ASP A 222 8.75 -5.32 4.30
CA ASP A 222 8.04 -4.37 5.14
C ASP A 222 6.58 -4.78 5.34
N HIS A 223 6.02 -5.64 4.47
CA HIS A 223 4.68 -6.19 4.67
C HIS A 223 4.60 -7.07 5.91
N PHE A 224 5.61 -7.91 6.19
CA PHE A 224 5.51 -8.96 7.22
C PHE A 224 5.21 -8.41 8.64
N PRO A 225 4.49 -9.19 9.48
CA PRO A 225 4.10 -8.74 10.83
C PRO A 225 5.26 -8.31 11.71
N ALA A 226 6.45 -8.91 11.54
CA ALA A 226 7.65 -8.54 12.30
C ALA A 226 8.06 -7.07 12.07
N SER A 227 7.91 -6.58 10.84
CA SER A 227 8.20 -5.19 10.46
C SER A 227 7.23 -4.23 11.15
N TYR A 228 5.94 -4.56 11.16
CA TYR A 228 4.92 -3.80 11.90
C TYR A 228 5.12 -3.80 13.40
N SER A 229 5.43 -4.96 13.99
CA SER A 229 5.72 -5.05 15.43
C SER A 229 6.92 -4.19 15.80
N THR A 230 8.02 -4.29 15.05
CA THR A 230 9.24 -3.51 15.30
C THR A 230 8.97 -2.02 15.18
N ALA A 231 8.28 -1.60 14.12
CA ALA A 231 7.97 -0.19 13.87
C ALA A 231 7.04 0.39 14.93
N LEU A 232 5.99 -0.34 15.32
CA LEU A 232 5.05 0.10 16.35
C LEU A 232 5.72 0.21 17.72
N THR A 233 6.49 -0.80 18.13
CA THR A 233 7.22 -0.77 19.40
C THR A 233 8.16 0.42 19.47
N ASP A 234 8.98 0.64 18.43
CA ASP A 234 9.94 1.75 18.43
C ASP A 234 9.25 3.12 18.43
N VAL A 235 8.11 3.28 17.72
CA VAL A 235 7.33 4.52 17.76
C VAL A 235 6.75 4.79 19.15
N ILE A 236 6.21 3.77 19.82
CA ILE A 236 5.62 3.92 21.15
C ILE A 236 6.71 4.28 22.17
N GLU A 237 7.82 3.56 22.18
CA GLU A 237 8.94 3.83 23.09
C GLU A 237 9.52 5.24 22.92
N ASN A 238 9.60 5.73 21.69
CA ASN A 238 10.09 7.08 21.41
C ASN A 238 9.06 8.18 21.70
N TYR A 239 7.76 7.85 21.72
CA TYR A 239 6.70 8.81 22.07
C TYR A 239 6.75 9.17 23.56
N ASP A 240 6.87 8.17 24.43
CA ASP A 240 6.87 8.35 25.88
C ASP A 240 8.07 9.20 26.35
N GLN A 241 9.19 9.13 25.64
CA GLN A 241 10.40 9.93 25.91
C GLN A 241 10.24 11.42 25.60
N ILE A 242 9.29 11.81 24.74
CA ILE A 242 9.06 13.21 24.35
C ILE A 242 8.00 13.87 25.25
N SER A 243 7.11 13.08 25.85
CA SER A 243 6.06 13.54 26.76
C SER A 243 6.44 13.58 28.24
N SER A 244 7.67 13.15 28.58
CA SER A 244 8.24 13.16 29.94
C SER A 244 9.21 14.33 30.11
#